data_AF-A0A7V5S0Y4-F1
#
_entry.id   AF-A0A7V5S0Y4-F1
#
_cell.length_a   1.000
_cell.length_b   1.000
_cell.length_c   1.000
_cell.angle_alpha   90.00
_cell.angle_beta   90.00
_cell.angle_gamma   90.00
#
_symmetry.space_group_name_H-M   'P 1'
#
loop_
_entity.id
_entity.type
_entity.pdbx_description
1 polymer ?
#
loop_
_entity_poly.entity_id
_entity_poly.type
_entity_poly.pdbx_seq_one_letter_code
_entity_poly.pdbx_strand_id
1 'polypeptide(L)'
;MLSLGLSMSSLRPAPIKPVETYERKCSSCHGKEGAMLEKGFEKKYASAGELREVVESMPGAIGMRSEELDVMVAYMRAVSRGEPFLVWTERSANRLEGEVSPGGATVRATAKRQNLKVTRPSANRWRIELPRDVRLEEIEITAQRGAGRATLRLRESPYSHTK
;
A
#
# COMPACT_ATOMS: atom_id res chain seq x y z
N MET A 1 -18.84 36.13 -10.94
CA MET A 1 -18.14 35.29 -9.94
C MET A 1 -18.30 33.84 -10.35
N LEU A 2 -17.33 33.27 -11.05
CA LEU A 2 -17.32 31.83 -11.38
C LEU A 2 -16.67 31.10 -10.19
N SER A 3 -17.49 30.43 -9.38
CA SER A 3 -16.99 29.48 -8.39
C SER A 3 -16.61 28.20 -9.12
N LEU A 4 -15.32 28.06 -9.45
CA LEU A 4 -14.73 26.79 -9.85
C LEU A 4 -14.76 25.86 -8.63
N GLY A 5 -15.81 25.03 -8.56
CA GLY A 5 -15.85 23.89 -7.66
C GLY A 5 -14.76 22.90 -8.06
N LEU A 6 -13.61 22.98 -7.37
CA LEU A 6 -12.62 21.91 -7.39
C LEU A 6 -13.33 20.63 -6.95
N SER A 7 -13.59 19.74 -7.90
CA SER A 7 -14.03 18.39 -7.62
C SER A 7 -12.95 17.72 -6.78
N MET A 8 -13.12 17.73 -5.46
CA MET A 8 -12.29 16.97 -4.55
C MET A 8 -12.56 15.50 -4.84
N SER A 9 -11.80 14.91 -5.77
CA SER A 9 -11.80 13.48 -6.00
C SER A 9 -11.54 12.80 -4.66
N SER A 10 -12.60 12.27 -4.06
CA SER A 10 -12.52 11.59 -2.78
C SER A 10 -11.61 10.39 -2.95
N LEU A 11 -10.50 10.33 -2.19
CA LEU A 11 -9.59 9.21 -2.23
C LEU A 11 -10.38 7.91 -1.99
N ARG A 12 -10.15 6.91 -2.86
CA ARG A 12 -10.75 5.58 -2.77
C ARG A 12 -9.71 4.58 -2.27
N PRO A 13 -10.14 3.46 -1.66
CA PRO A 13 -9.23 2.36 -1.37
C PRO A 13 -8.50 1.88 -2.63
N ALA A 14 -7.33 1.26 -2.44
CA ALA A 14 -6.58 0.65 -3.52
C ALA A 14 -7.45 -0.39 -4.27
N PRO A 15 -7.28 -0.52 -5.60
CA PRO A 15 -8.13 -1.37 -6.43
C PRO A 15 -7.89 -2.87 -6.21
N ILE A 16 -6.82 -3.23 -5.50
CA ILE A 16 -6.48 -4.60 -5.12
C ILE A 16 -5.95 -4.66 -3.69
N LYS A 17 -5.88 -5.89 -3.17
CA LYS A 17 -5.10 -6.28 -2.00
C LYS A 17 -3.72 -6.75 -2.47
N PRO A 18 -2.71 -5.86 -2.64
CA PRO A 18 -1.44 -6.21 -3.27
C PRO A 18 -0.65 -7.24 -2.47
N VAL A 19 -0.71 -7.24 -1.14
CA VAL A 19 0.04 -8.22 -0.33
C VAL A 19 -0.58 -9.60 -0.55
N GLU A 20 -1.88 -9.76 -0.34
CA GLU A 20 -2.58 -11.02 -0.62
C GLU A 20 -2.44 -11.47 -2.08
N THR A 21 -2.55 -10.54 -3.03
CA THR A 21 -2.47 -10.86 -4.46
C THR A 21 -1.07 -11.32 -4.85
N TYR A 22 -0.03 -10.69 -4.33
CA TYR A 22 1.34 -11.13 -4.53
C TYR A 22 1.58 -12.51 -3.92
N GLU A 23 1.13 -12.74 -2.69
CA GLU A 23 1.28 -14.06 -2.04
C GLU A 23 0.60 -15.17 -2.86
N ARG A 24 -0.53 -14.87 -3.50
CA ARG A 24 -1.25 -15.83 -4.34
C ARG A 24 -0.65 -16.03 -5.73
N LYS A 25 -0.18 -14.96 -6.37
CA LYS A 25 0.17 -14.97 -7.81
C LYS A 25 1.66 -14.86 -8.12
N CYS A 26 2.47 -14.32 -7.22
CA CYS A 26 3.87 -13.95 -7.49
C CYS A 26 4.88 -14.68 -6.59
N SER A 27 4.46 -15.09 -5.38
CA SER A 27 5.35 -15.68 -4.36
C SER A 27 5.97 -17.02 -4.78
N SER A 28 5.37 -17.76 -5.71
CA SER A 28 5.92 -19.02 -6.21
C SER A 28 7.28 -18.85 -6.89
N CYS A 29 7.51 -17.70 -7.53
CA CYS A 29 8.79 -17.38 -8.17
C CYS A 29 9.64 -16.42 -7.34
N HIS A 30 9.01 -15.54 -6.56
CA HIS A 30 9.70 -14.44 -5.87
C HIS A 30 9.72 -14.57 -4.34
N GLY A 31 9.27 -15.71 -3.82
CA GLY A 31 9.20 -16.01 -2.39
C GLY A 31 8.15 -15.19 -1.65
N LYS A 32 7.75 -15.70 -0.48
CA LYS A 32 6.86 -14.99 0.45
C LYS A 32 7.45 -13.64 0.84
N GLU A 33 6.63 -12.60 0.83
CA GLU A 33 7.04 -11.21 1.12
C GLU A 33 8.26 -10.73 0.29
N GLY A 34 8.50 -11.30 -0.89
CA GLY A 34 9.66 -10.93 -1.72
C GLY A 34 10.99 -11.54 -1.30
N ALA A 35 10.99 -12.60 -0.47
CA ALA A 35 12.21 -13.21 0.05
C ALA A 35 13.19 -13.74 -1.04
N MET A 36 12.70 -14.03 -2.26
CA MET A 36 13.53 -14.40 -3.41
C MET A 36 13.54 -13.33 -4.51
N LEU A 37 12.90 -12.18 -4.28
CA LEU A 37 13.00 -11.05 -5.19
C LEU A 37 14.38 -10.43 -5.04
N GLU A 38 15.02 -10.10 -6.16
CA GLU A 38 16.35 -9.50 -6.11
C GLU A 38 16.34 -8.16 -5.38
N LYS A 39 17.33 -7.96 -4.51
CA LYS A 39 17.47 -6.71 -3.77
C LYS A 39 17.68 -5.55 -4.72
N GLY A 40 16.83 -4.53 -4.61
CA GLY A 40 16.85 -3.39 -5.51
C GLY A 40 16.47 -3.74 -6.96
N PHE A 41 15.65 -4.77 -7.17
CA PHE A 41 15.10 -5.20 -8.46
C PHE A 41 14.73 -4.03 -9.39
N GLU A 42 14.12 -2.98 -8.85
CA GLU A 42 13.71 -1.79 -9.60
C GLU A 42 14.85 -1.04 -10.26
N LYS A 43 16.09 -1.15 -9.73
CA LYS A 43 17.27 -0.43 -10.22
C LYS A 43 17.86 -1.03 -11.50
N LYS A 44 17.38 -2.20 -11.93
CA LYS A 44 17.79 -2.83 -13.19
C LYS A 44 17.23 -2.12 -14.42
N TYR A 45 16.17 -1.35 -14.24
CA TYR A 45 15.42 -0.73 -15.31
C TYR A 45 15.71 0.77 -15.34
N ALA A 46 15.85 1.32 -16.54
CA ALA A 46 16.23 2.71 -16.73
C ALA A 46 15.11 3.69 -16.35
N SER A 47 13.86 3.23 -16.35
CA SER A 47 12.70 4.06 -16.02
C SER A 47 11.61 3.31 -15.27
N ALA A 48 10.71 4.07 -14.63
CA ALA A 48 9.51 3.52 -14.01
C ALA A 48 8.57 2.86 -15.04
N GLY A 49 8.56 3.34 -16.29
CA GLY A 49 7.79 2.75 -17.38
C GLY A 49 8.33 1.37 -17.78
N GLU A 50 9.64 1.26 -17.93
CA GLU A 50 10.28 -0.03 -18.25
C GLU A 50 10.09 -1.06 -17.15
N LEU A 51 10.27 -0.67 -15.88
CA LEU A 51 9.95 -1.53 -14.74
C LEU A 51 8.49 -2.02 -14.79
N ARG A 52 7.57 -1.11 -15.11
CA ARG A 52 6.13 -1.41 -15.19
C ARG A 52 5.83 -2.41 -16.30
N GLU A 53 6.38 -2.22 -17.50
CA GLU A 53 6.23 -3.14 -18.64
C GLU A 53 6.76 -4.54 -18.31
N VAL A 54 7.90 -4.61 -17.61
CA VAL A 54 8.46 -5.89 -17.20
C VAL A 54 7.57 -6.59 -16.17
N VAL A 55 7.04 -5.87 -15.18
CA VAL A 55 6.09 -6.45 -14.21
C VAL A 55 4.80 -6.88 -14.91
N GLU A 56 4.29 -6.09 -15.87
CA GLU A 56 3.10 -6.43 -16.68
C GLU A 56 3.28 -7.73 -17.45
N SER A 57 4.48 -7.97 -17.97
CA SER A 57 4.82 -9.19 -18.71
C SER A 57 4.92 -10.45 -17.84
N MET A 58 4.93 -10.32 -16.51
CA MET A 58 5.05 -11.46 -15.61
C MET A 58 3.74 -12.28 -15.54
N PRO A 59 3.80 -13.62 -15.46
CA PRO A 59 2.61 -14.47 -15.38
C PRO A 59 1.65 -14.08 -14.24
N GLY A 60 2.18 -13.63 -13.10
CA GLY A 60 1.39 -13.19 -11.95
C GLY A 60 0.59 -11.90 -12.18
N ALA A 61 0.99 -11.07 -13.14
CA ALA A 61 0.35 -9.80 -13.48
C ALA A 61 -0.69 -9.91 -14.61
N ILE A 62 -0.76 -11.05 -15.30
CA ILE A 62 -1.71 -11.27 -16.40
C ILE A 62 -3.15 -10.95 -15.94
N GLY A 63 -3.81 -10.07 -16.69
CA GLY A 63 -5.18 -9.63 -16.44
C GLY A 63 -5.33 -8.55 -15.37
N MET A 64 -4.24 -8.03 -14.79
CA MET A 64 -4.31 -6.84 -13.93
C MET A 64 -4.64 -5.60 -14.76
N ARG A 65 -5.53 -4.77 -14.23
CA ARG A 65 -5.81 -3.45 -14.81
C ARG A 65 -4.65 -2.50 -14.52
N SER A 66 -4.54 -1.42 -15.31
CA SER A 66 -3.44 -0.45 -15.17
C SER A 66 -3.24 0.04 -13.73
N GLU A 67 -4.32 0.44 -13.07
CA GLU A 67 -4.32 0.91 -11.67
C GLU A 67 -3.92 -0.17 -10.65
N GLU A 68 -4.18 -1.44 -10.93
CA GLU A 68 -3.81 -2.57 -10.06
C GLU A 68 -2.33 -2.88 -10.21
N LEU A 69 -1.83 -2.83 -11.45
CA LEU A 69 -0.42 -2.97 -11.77
C LEU A 69 0.41 -1.87 -11.10
N ASP A 70 -0.08 -0.62 -11.02
CA ASP A 70 0.61 0.46 -10.31
C ASP A 70 0.84 0.14 -8.82
N VAL A 71 -0.18 -0.40 -8.15
CA VAL A 71 -0.07 -0.80 -6.74
C VAL A 71 0.86 -1.99 -6.58
N MET A 72 0.79 -2.96 -7.50
CA MET A 72 1.67 -4.13 -7.47
C MET A 72 3.14 -3.74 -7.69
N VAL A 73 3.44 -2.87 -8.65
CA VAL A 73 4.79 -2.34 -8.88
C VAL A 73 5.29 -1.60 -7.64
N ALA A 74 4.46 -0.76 -7.01
CA ALA A 74 4.83 -0.07 -5.77
C ALA A 74 5.13 -1.06 -4.64
N TYR A 75 4.37 -2.16 -4.53
CA TYR A 75 4.63 -3.20 -3.56
C TYR A 75 5.94 -3.94 -3.83
N MET A 76 6.18 -4.36 -5.09
CA MET A 76 7.41 -5.05 -5.49
C MET A 76 8.65 -4.19 -5.26
N ARG A 77 8.58 -2.88 -5.53
CA ARG A 77 9.63 -1.90 -5.22
C ARG A 77 9.92 -1.81 -3.72
N ALA A 78 8.89 -1.83 -2.88
CA ALA A 78 9.08 -1.74 -1.43
C ALA A 78 9.78 -3.00 -0.90
N VAL A 79 9.32 -4.19 -1.30
CA VAL A 79 9.92 -5.44 -0.81
C VAL A 79 11.32 -5.69 -1.38
N SER A 80 11.61 -5.30 -2.63
CA SER A 80 12.98 -5.37 -3.17
C SER A 80 13.96 -4.48 -2.39
N ARG A 81 13.49 -3.38 -1.80
CA ARG A 81 14.29 -2.49 -0.92
C ARG A 81 14.32 -2.94 0.54
N GLY A 82 13.57 -3.98 0.90
CA GLY A 82 13.40 -4.41 2.30
C GLY A 82 12.64 -3.38 3.15
N GLU A 83 11.84 -2.53 2.52
CA GLU A 83 11.05 -1.49 3.16
C GLU A 83 9.65 -2.02 3.50
N PRO A 84 9.04 -1.60 4.62
CA PRO A 84 7.63 -1.86 4.86
C PRO A 84 6.76 -1.24 3.76
N PHE A 85 5.60 -1.82 3.52
CA PHE A 85 4.57 -1.35 2.61
C PHE A 85 3.23 -1.28 3.35
N LEU A 86 2.49 -0.20 3.14
CA LEU A 86 1.14 0.02 3.66
C LEU A 86 0.17 0.32 2.52
N VAL A 87 -1.02 -0.26 2.61
CA VAL A 87 -2.11 0.00 1.67
C VAL A 87 -3.45 -0.05 2.36
N TRP A 88 -4.33 0.89 2.06
CA TRP A 88 -5.73 0.92 2.45
C TRP A 88 -6.57 0.24 1.35
N THR A 89 -7.31 -0.81 1.70
CA THR A 89 -8.00 -1.67 0.72
C THR A 89 -9.51 -1.73 0.91
N GLU A 90 -10.03 -1.41 2.10
CA GLU A 90 -11.47 -1.47 2.37
C GLU A 90 -11.94 -0.30 3.24
N ARG A 91 -13.15 0.20 2.95
CA ARG A 91 -13.87 1.17 3.78
C ARG A 91 -15.26 0.65 4.09
N SER A 92 -15.62 0.65 5.35
CA SER A 92 -17.02 0.57 5.81
C SER A 92 -17.34 1.77 6.70
N ALA A 93 -18.62 1.99 7.04
CA ALA A 93 -19.15 3.20 7.70
C ALA A 93 -18.13 3.97 8.57
N ASN A 94 -17.66 3.35 9.65
CA ASN A 94 -16.73 3.92 10.62
C ASN A 94 -15.39 3.15 10.68
N ARG A 95 -15.00 2.43 9.63
CA ARG A 95 -13.85 1.51 9.69
C ARG A 95 -13.03 1.51 8.42
N LEU A 96 -11.71 1.53 8.59
CA LEU A 96 -10.73 1.36 7.53
C LEU A 96 -9.98 0.06 7.72
N GLU A 97 -9.77 -0.65 6.62
CA GLU A 97 -8.91 -1.83 6.62
C GLU A 97 -7.91 -1.78 5.48
N GLY A 98 -6.79 -2.43 5.70
CA GLY A 98 -5.75 -2.49 4.72
C GLY A 98 -4.76 -3.59 4.99
N GLU A 99 -3.70 -3.59 4.19
CA GLU A 99 -2.61 -4.53 4.31
C GLU A 99 -1.32 -3.84 4.73
N VAL A 100 -0.48 -4.62 5.40
CA VAL A 100 0.92 -4.28 5.65
C VAL A 100 1.77 -5.48 5.27
N SER A 101 2.93 -5.19 4.70
CA SER A 101 3.98 -6.17 4.53
C SER A 101 5.30 -5.49 4.94
N PRO A 102 6.23 -6.20 5.57
CA PRO A 102 6.10 -7.57 6.05
C PRO A 102 5.15 -7.71 7.24
N GLY A 103 4.61 -8.90 7.47
CA GLY A 103 3.58 -9.12 8.50
C GLY A 103 4.05 -8.85 9.94
N GLY A 104 5.36 -8.91 10.19
CA GLY A 104 5.98 -8.56 11.47
C GLY A 104 6.15 -7.05 11.72
N ALA A 105 5.75 -6.18 10.79
CA ALA A 105 5.87 -4.73 10.99
C ALA A 105 4.92 -4.24 12.10
N THR A 106 5.43 -3.31 12.92
CA THR A 106 4.61 -2.57 13.88
C THR A 106 3.83 -1.50 13.14
N VAL A 107 2.50 -1.49 13.28
CA VAL A 107 1.61 -0.52 12.64
C VAL A 107 1.04 0.45 13.68
N ARG A 108 1.12 1.75 13.39
CA ARG A 108 0.52 2.83 14.20
C ARG A 108 -0.28 3.74 13.29
N ALA A 109 -1.31 4.36 13.82
CA ALA A 109 -2.11 5.34 13.10
C ALA A 109 -2.37 6.57 13.96
N THR A 110 -2.43 7.72 13.33
CA THR A 110 -2.77 8.99 13.98
C THR A 110 -3.75 9.78 13.13
N ALA A 111 -4.58 10.60 13.79
CA ALA A 111 -5.35 11.66 13.15
C ALA A 111 -5.17 12.95 13.95
N LYS A 112 -4.76 14.04 13.31
CA LYS A 112 -4.46 15.33 13.98
C LYS A 112 -3.57 15.17 15.24
N ARG A 113 -2.55 14.30 15.16
CA ARG A 113 -1.62 13.95 16.28
C ARG A 113 -2.24 13.15 17.44
N GLN A 114 -3.50 12.75 17.35
CA GLN A 114 -4.10 11.80 18.27
C GLN A 114 -3.85 10.37 17.79
N ASN A 115 -3.47 9.47 18.69
CA ASN A 115 -3.29 8.05 18.35
C ASN A 115 -4.64 7.39 18.10
N LEU A 116 -4.77 6.71 16.96
CA LEU A 116 -5.93 5.87 16.65
C LEU A 116 -5.64 4.43 17.06
N LYS A 117 -6.67 3.72 17.52
CA LYS A 117 -6.56 2.30 17.84
C LYS A 117 -6.39 1.49 16.56
N VAL A 118 -5.24 0.86 16.40
CA VAL A 118 -4.97 -0.11 15.32
C VAL A 118 -5.15 -1.52 15.86
N THR A 119 -5.92 -2.34 15.15
CA THR A 119 -6.04 -3.78 15.39
C THR A 119 -5.45 -4.57 14.23
N ARG A 120 -5.02 -5.81 14.49
CA ARG A 120 -4.35 -6.68 13.52
C ARG A 120 -5.14 -7.99 13.36
N PRO A 121 -6.17 -8.03 12.49
CA PRO A 121 -6.95 -9.26 12.27
C PRO A 121 -6.11 -10.45 11.79
N SER A 122 -4.99 -10.17 11.13
CA SER A 122 -3.95 -11.15 10.79
C SER A 122 -2.60 -10.44 10.66
N ALA A 123 -1.51 -11.20 10.50
CA ALA A 123 -0.16 -10.66 10.35
C ALA A 123 -0.06 -9.63 9.20
N ASN A 124 -0.78 -9.82 8.09
CA ASN A 124 -0.69 -8.90 6.95
C ASN A 124 -1.83 -7.89 6.89
N ARG A 125 -2.72 -7.84 7.90
CA ARG A 125 -3.91 -6.98 7.90
C ARG A 125 -3.91 -5.99 9.05
N TRP A 126 -4.28 -4.75 8.77
CA TRP A 126 -4.54 -3.74 9.79
C TRP A 126 -5.97 -3.23 9.67
N ARG A 127 -6.52 -2.79 10.81
CA ARG A 127 -7.86 -2.21 10.90
C ARG A 127 -7.85 -1.04 11.88
N ILE A 128 -8.54 0.04 11.51
CA ILE A 128 -8.75 1.24 12.33
C ILE A 128 -10.26 1.47 12.43
N GLU A 129 -10.75 1.58 13.67
CA GLU A 129 -12.09 2.14 13.93
C GLU A 129 -11.96 3.66 14.00
N LEU A 130 -12.73 4.36 13.17
CA LEU A 130 -12.71 5.81 13.04
C LEU A 130 -13.62 6.45 14.10
N PRO A 131 -13.10 7.39 14.92
CA PRO A 131 -13.94 8.30 15.68
C PRO A 131 -14.85 9.14 14.75
N ARG A 132 -16.01 9.59 15.27
CA ARG A 132 -17.04 10.27 14.46
C ARG A 132 -16.55 11.57 13.81
N ASP A 133 -15.55 12.21 14.39
CA ASP A 133 -15.00 13.51 13.99
C ASP A 133 -13.70 13.43 13.18
N VAL A 134 -13.18 12.21 12.94
CA VAL A 134 -11.95 12.00 12.16
C VAL A 134 -12.27 11.88 10.68
N ARG A 135 -11.65 12.75 9.88
CA ARG A 135 -11.74 12.70 8.41
C ARG A 135 -10.58 11.90 7.82
N LEU A 136 -10.79 11.30 6.64
CA LEU A 136 -9.78 10.45 6.01
C LEU A 136 -8.46 11.19 5.75
N GLU A 137 -8.55 12.43 5.26
CA GLU A 137 -7.40 13.26 4.93
C GLU A 137 -6.51 13.60 6.13
N GLU A 138 -7.00 13.37 7.35
CA GLU A 138 -6.28 13.62 8.60
C GLU A 138 -5.48 12.40 9.06
N ILE A 139 -5.70 11.24 8.43
CA ILE A 139 -5.14 9.97 8.87
C ILE A 139 -3.76 9.75 8.26
N GLU A 140 -2.79 9.51 9.15
CA GLU A 140 -1.47 9.01 8.82
C GLU A 140 -1.27 7.64 9.48
N ILE A 141 -0.83 6.66 8.69
CA ILE A 141 -0.52 5.30 9.13
C ILE A 141 0.97 5.07 8.91
N THR A 142 1.66 4.52 9.90
CA THR A 142 3.09 4.20 9.82
C THR A 142 3.32 2.73 10.08
N ALA A 143 4.18 2.11 9.28
CA ALA A 143 4.67 0.75 9.49
C ALA A 143 6.17 0.79 9.72
N GLN A 144 6.66 0.04 10.70
CA GLN A 144 8.08 -0.03 11.03
C GLN A 144 8.52 -1.48 11.24
N ARG A 145 9.67 -1.84 10.64
CA ARG A 145 10.40 -3.08 10.91
C ARG A 145 11.90 -2.79 10.95
N GLY A 146 12.54 -3.01 12.10
CA GLY A 146 13.93 -2.61 12.30
C GLY A 146 14.12 -1.12 12.00
N ALA A 147 15.07 -0.80 11.12
CA ALA A 147 15.32 0.56 10.64
C ALA A 147 14.38 1.01 9.51
N GLY A 148 13.68 0.08 8.84
CA GLY A 148 12.77 0.39 7.74
C GLY A 148 11.46 0.99 8.23
N ARG A 149 11.01 2.06 7.56
CA ARG A 149 9.75 2.75 7.86
C ARG A 149 9.01 3.13 6.60
N ALA A 150 7.70 2.95 6.59
CA ALA A 150 6.81 3.50 5.59
C ALA A 150 5.69 4.32 6.24
N THR A 151 5.27 5.36 5.52
CA THR A 151 4.17 6.23 5.93
C THR A 151 3.14 6.27 4.81
N LEU A 152 1.89 6.00 5.17
CA LEU A 152 0.71 6.14 4.32
C LEU A 152 -0.11 7.33 4.83
N ARG A 153 -0.22 8.38 4.02
CA ARG A 153 -1.09 9.53 4.29
C ARG A 153 -2.32 9.45 3.40
N LEU A 154 -3.50 9.29 3.98
CA LEU A 154 -4.74 9.09 3.23
C LEU A 154 -5.27 10.38 2.57
N ARG A 155 -4.58 11.51 2.73
CA ARG A 155 -4.78 12.70 1.87
C ARG A 155 -4.01 12.63 0.54
N GLU A 156 -3.00 11.77 0.44
CA GLU A 156 -2.04 11.73 -0.68
C GLU A 156 -2.28 10.52 -1.58
N SER A 157 -2.51 9.34 -1.02
CA SER A 157 -2.57 8.07 -1.77
C SER A 157 -3.26 6.97 -0.95
N PRO A 158 -3.83 5.91 -1.56
CA PRO A 158 -4.30 4.75 -0.82
C PRO A 158 -3.18 3.76 -0.45
N TYR A 159 -1.95 3.97 -0.92
CA TYR A 159 -0.79 3.13 -0.59
C TYR A 159 0.51 3.94 -0.50
N SER A 160 1.48 3.42 0.26
CA SER A 160 2.83 3.99 0.36
C SER A 160 3.64 3.75 -0.93
N HIS A 161 4.79 4.43 -1.08
CA HIS A 161 5.73 4.21 -2.20
C HIS A 161 5.19 4.56 -3.59
N THR A 162 4.36 5.61 -3.70
CA THR A 162 3.85 6.11 -4.99
C THR A 162 4.84 6.94 -5.80
N LYS A 163 6.06 7.14 -5.30
CA LYS A 163 7.14 7.88 -5.96
C LYS A 163 8.37 6.96 -6.08
#